data_AF-A0A7R9R072-F1
#
_entry.id   AF-A0A7R9R072-F1
#
_cell.length_a   1.000
_cell.length_b   1.000
_cell.length_c   1.000
_cell.angle_alpha   90.00
_cell.angle_beta   90.00
_cell.angle_gamma   90.00
#
_symmetry.space_group_name_H-M   'P 1'
#
loop_
_entity.id
_entity.type
_entity.pdbx_description
1 polymer ?
#
loop_
_entity_poly.entity_id
_entity_poly.type
_entity_poly.pdbx_seq_one_letter_code
_entity_poly.pdbx_strand_id
1 'polypeptide(L)'
;RNEEECQLILQYIHNTTHYGKAIVKSVYRVNRNGEEKAFDGTGVDNRWLLWHGTRAANVLSILAKGLQKSPLSAEISGHLFGKGVYFADMFTKSQGYSSSGAFGQKFMFLSEVSLGAVQDVRIRDLLEKPYTLDKDKHSLKASHTQYTPDPQSSVYWKGRRLSITHL
;
A
#
# COMPACT_ATOMS: atom_id res chain seq x y z
N ARG A 1 7.09 1.00 -21.19
CA ARG A 1 6.24 2.22 -21.33
C ARG A 1 4.92 1.92 -22.06
N ASN A 2 4.88 1.09 -23.11
CA ASN A 2 3.63 0.82 -23.87
C ASN A 2 2.82 -0.40 -23.41
N GLU A 3 3.22 -1.07 -22.33
CA GLU A 3 2.43 -2.16 -21.75
C GLU A 3 1.25 -1.57 -20.98
N GLU A 4 0.06 -2.17 -21.14
CA GLU A 4 -1.19 -1.79 -20.49
C GLU A 4 -1.03 -1.64 -18.96
N GLU A 5 -0.36 -2.59 -18.32
CA GLU A 5 -0.09 -2.55 -16.87
C GLU A 5 0.73 -1.30 -16.49
N CYS A 6 1.74 -0.94 -17.29
CA CYS A 6 2.55 0.23 -17.04
C CYS A 6 1.72 1.52 -17.14
N GLN A 7 0.83 1.62 -18.13
CA GLN A 7 -0.08 2.76 -18.28
C GLN A 7 -1.06 2.86 -17.12
N LEU A 8 -1.64 1.73 -16.67
CA LEU A 8 -2.51 1.68 -15.50
C LEU A 8 -1.79 2.15 -14.24
N ILE A 9 -0.54 1.72 -14.02
CA ILE A 9 0.27 2.17 -12.89
C ILE A 9 0.53 3.68 -12.97
N LEU A 10 0.88 4.20 -14.15
CA LEU A 10 1.12 5.64 -14.33
C LEU A 10 -0.17 6.47 -14.10
N GLN A 11 -1.32 5.98 -14.58
CA GLN A 11 -2.61 6.61 -14.33
C GLN A 11 -2.97 6.58 -12.84
N TYR A 12 -2.73 5.46 -12.16
CA TYR A 12 -2.98 5.34 -10.72
C TYR A 12 -2.12 6.32 -9.92
N ILE A 13 -0.83 6.46 -10.26
CA ILE A 13 0.06 7.47 -9.68
C ILE A 13 -0.51 8.87 -9.93
N HIS A 14 -0.92 9.17 -11.15
CA HIS A 14 -1.44 10.49 -11.51
C HIS A 14 -2.71 10.86 -10.72
N ASN A 15 -3.72 9.97 -10.72
CA ASN A 15 -5.01 10.22 -10.10
C ASN A 15 -4.94 10.28 -8.56
N THR A 16 -3.93 9.65 -7.97
CA THR A 16 -3.77 9.60 -6.51
C THR A 16 -2.58 10.41 -5.99
N THR A 17 -2.10 11.35 -6.80
CA THR A 17 -1.16 12.39 -6.38
C THR A 17 -1.91 13.68 -6.08
N HIS A 18 -1.93 14.13 -4.82
CA HIS A 18 -2.59 15.38 -4.43
C HIS A 18 -1.73 16.63 -4.65
N TYR A 19 -0.42 16.53 -4.45
CA TYR A 19 0.49 17.68 -4.52
C TYR A 19 1.79 17.31 -5.25
N GLY A 20 2.22 18.22 -6.13
CA GLY A 20 3.40 18.01 -6.98
C GLY A 20 3.15 17.01 -8.11
N LYS A 21 4.16 16.82 -8.96
CA LYS A 21 4.14 15.82 -10.04
C LYS A 21 5.23 14.79 -9.78
N ALA A 22 4.85 13.52 -9.64
CA ALA A 22 5.81 12.43 -9.58
C ALA A 22 6.41 12.20 -10.98
N ILE A 23 7.74 12.29 -11.09
CA ILE A 23 8.46 11.94 -12.32
C ILE A 23 8.89 10.48 -12.21
N VAL A 24 8.13 9.59 -12.83
CA VAL A 24 8.44 8.15 -12.85
C VAL A 24 9.61 7.90 -13.79
N LYS A 25 10.74 7.44 -13.24
CA LYS A 25 11.93 7.08 -14.03
C LYS A 25 11.78 5.70 -14.66
N SER A 26 11.36 4.73 -13.85
CA SER A 26 11.21 3.33 -14.24
C SER A 26 10.11 2.65 -13.43
N VAL A 27 9.51 1.63 -14.02
CA VAL A 27 8.61 0.68 -13.34
C VAL A 27 9.21 -0.70 -13.52
N TYR A 28 9.33 -1.45 -12.43
CA TYR A 28 9.89 -2.79 -12.42
C TYR A 28 8.85 -3.77 -11.88
N ARG A 29 8.68 -4.90 -12.55
CA ARG A 29 7.91 -6.03 -12.01
C ARG A 29 8.80 -6.77 -11.02
N VAL A 30 8.30 -6.96 -9.81
CA VAL A 30 8.96 -7.76 -8.76
C VAL A 30 8.21 -9.07 -8.63
N ASN A 31 8.92 -10.19 -8.80
CA ASN A 31 8.41 -11.52 -8.51
C ASN A 31 9.38 -12.20 -7.54
N ARG A 32 8.93 -12.42 -6.31
CA ARG A 32 9.69 -13.08 -5.26
C ARG A 32 9.26 -14.54 -5.18
N ASN A 33 10.23 -15.44 -5.31
CA ASN A 33 9.98 -16.88 -5.37
C ASN A 33 9.11 -17.35 -4.19
N GLY A 34 8.02 -18.05 -4.49
CA GLY A 34 7.09 -18.60 -3.51
C GLY A 34 6.02 -17.64 -2.98
N GLU A 35 6.14 -16.31 -3.17
CA GLU A 35 5.13 -15.37 -2.66
C GLU A 35 3.79 -15.53 -3.37
N GLU A 36 3.78 -15.74 -4.68
CA GLU A 36 2.54 -15.96 -5.46
C GLU A 36 1.77 -17.18 -4.94
N LYS A 37 2.44 -18.32 -4.79
CA LYS A 37 1.84 -19.56 -4.27
C LYS A 37 1.37 -19.39 -2.82
N ALA A 38 2.14 -18.73 -1.97
CA ALA A 38 1.77 -18.48 -0.58
C ALA A 38 0.56 -17.53 -0.48
N PHE A 39 0.52 -16.50 -1.33
CA PHE A 39 -0.56 -15.52 -1.41
C PHE A 39 -1.87 -16.17 -1.87
N ASP A 40 -1.84 -16.95 -2.94
CA ASP A 40 -3.02 -17.66 -3.43
C ASP A 40 -3.51 -18.74 -2.45
N GLY A 41 -2.58 -19.37 -1.71
CA GLY A 41 -2.89 -20.33 -0.66
C GLY A 41 -3.60 -19.74 0.58
N THR A 42 -3.69 -18.41 0.72
CA THR A 42 -4.39 -17.79 1.85
C THR A 42 -5.90 -18.03 1.82
N GLY A 43 -6.49 -18.20 0.62
CA GLY A 43 -7.94 -18.23 0.43
C GLY A 43 -8.67 -16.93 0.79
N VAL A 44 -7.94 -15.85 1.09
CA VAL A 44 -8.51 -14.55 1.46
C VAL A 44 -8.74 -13.71 0.20
N ASP A 45 -9.95 -13.19 0.07
CA ASP A 45 -10.42 -12.38 -1.05
C ASP A 45 -10.18 -10.88 -0.85
N ASN A 46 -10.97 -10.04 -1.53
CA ASN A 46 -10.87 -8.58 -1.49
C ASN A 46 -9.44 -8.09 -1.81
N ARG A 47 -8.99 -8.41 -3.03
CA ARG A 47 -7.63 -8.16 -3.51
C ARG A 47 -7.49 -6.75 -4.08
N TRP A 48 -6.56 -5.97 -3.55
CA TRP A 48 -6.28 -4.60 -3.98
C TRP A 48 -4.84 -4.42 -4.41
N LEU A 49 -4.59 -3.51 -5.36
CA LEU A 49 -3.26 -2.93 -5.58
C LEU A 49 -3.11 -1.66 -4.73
N LEU A 50 -2.20 -1.69 -3.77
CA LEU A 50 -1.99 -0.60 -2.82
C LEU A 50 -0.51 -0.19 -2.72
N TRP A 51 -0.29 1.09 -2.44
CA TRP A 51 1.02 1.71 -2.35
C TRP A 51 1.67 1.53 -0.99
N HIS A 52 2.95 1.18 -0.97
CA HIS A 52 3.81 1.19 0.20
C HIS A 52 5.06 2.04 -0.07
N GLY A 53 5.22 3.14 0.67
CA GLY A 53 6.43 3.96 0.62
C GLY A 53 7.40 3.56 1.72
N THR A 54 8.69 3.61 1.42
CA THR A 54 9.73 3.23 2.37
C THR A 54 11.01 4.01 2.13
N ARG A 55 11.89 4.04 3.13
CA ARG A 55 13.23 4.64 2.99
C ARG A 55 14.04 3.87 1.95
N ALA A 56 14.82 4.57 1.14
CA ALA A 56 15.67 3.92 0.13
C ALA A 56 16.58 2.83 0.71
N ALA A 57 17.08 3.01 1.95
CA ALA A 57 17.90 2.04 2.67
C ALA A 57 17.19 0.70 2.93
N ASN A 58 15.85 0.67 2.96
CA ASN A 58 15.07 -0.53 3.25
C ASN A 58 14.76 -1.38 2.01
N VAL A 59 14.93 -0.82 0.80
CA VAL A 59 14.48 -1.43 -0.46
C VAL A 59 15.12 -2.81 -0.67
N LEU A 60 16.43 -2.93 -0.49
CA LEU A 60 17.13 -4.22 -0.67
C LEU A 60 16.68 -5.26 0.35
N SER A 61 16.45 -4.85 1.60
CA SER A 61 15.94 -5.77 2.63
C SER A 61 14.54 -6.26 2.31
N ILE A 62 13.66 -5.38 1.82
CA ILE A 62 12.29 -5.75 1.40
C ILE A 62 12.33 -6.66 0.18
N LEU A 63 13.18 -6.36 -0.81
CA LEU A 63 13.36 -7.23 -1.98
C LEU A 63 13.95 -8.60 -1.63
N ALA A 64 14.75 -8.70 -0.57
CA ALA A 64 15.35 -9.95 -0.12
C ALA A 64 14.44 -10.76 0.81
N LYS A 65 13.72 -10.11 1.74
CA LYS A 65 12.98 -10.77 2.83
C LYS A 65 11.46 -10.58 2.78
N GLY A 66 10.96 -9.71 1.91
CA GLY A 66 9.56 -9.33 1.84
C GLY A 66 9.20 -8.21 2.82
N LEU A 67 7.96 -7.75 2.77
CA LEU A 67 7.42 -6.81 3.75
C LEU A 67 7.13 -7.57 5.06
N GLN A 68 7.83 -7.19 6.12
CA GLN A 68 7.69 -7.84 7.42
C GLN A 68 6.97 -6.91 8.40
N LYS A 69 6.23 -7.49 9.35
CA LYS A 69 5.76 -6.74 10.52
C LYS A 69 7.00 -6.20 11.25
N SER A 70 6.94 -4.94 11.67
CA SER A 70 8.07 -4.29 12.35
C SER A 70 8.59 -5.13 13.53
N PRO A 71 9.92 -5.22 13.75
CA PRO A 71 10.49 -5.97 14.88
C PRO A 71 9.94 -5.48 16.22
N LEU A 72 9.83 -6.37 17.21
CA LEU A 72 9.31 -6.05 18.55
C LEU A 72 10.07 -4.90 19.25
N SER A 73 11.34 -4.69 18.88
CA SER A 73 12.28 -3.73 19.47
C SER A 73 12.35 -2.37 18.77
N ALA A 74 11.68 -2.18 17.63
CA ALA A 74 11.65 -0.88 16.97
C ALA A 74 10.75 0.07 17.78
N GLU A 75 11.23 1.28 18.07
CA GLU A 75 10.43 2.31 18.74
C GLU A 75 9.05 2.44 18.06
N ILE A 76 7.99 2.22 18.83
CA ILE A 76 6.60 2.11 18.36
C ILE A 76 5.99 3.51 18.14
N SER A 77 6.81 4.57 18.13
CA SER A 77 6.34 5.92 17.85
C SER A 77 5.88 6.02 16.40
N GLY A 78 4.59 6.32 16.19
CA GLY A 78 4.01 6.56 14.85
C GLY A 78 3.22 5.41 14.21
N HIS A 79 3.03 4.28 14.90
CA HIS A 79 2.16 3.20 14.41
C HIS A 79 0.72 3.38 14.91
N LEU A 80 -0.05 4.24 14.22
CA LEU A 80 -1.46 4.52 14.57
C LEU A 80 -2.33 3.24 14.61
N PHE A 81 -1.95 2.22 13.83
CA PHE A 81 -2.64 0.93 13.73
C PHE A 81 -1.70 -0.23 14.13
N GLY A 82 -0.79 -0.01 15.09
CA GLY A 82 0.02 -1.06 15.73
C GLY A 82 0.92 -1.87 14.79
N LYS A 83 1.15 -3.14 15.09
CA LYS A 83 2.16 -3.94 14.37
C LYS A 83 1.56 -4.62 13.15
N GLY A 84 1.82 -4.04 11.99
CA GLY A 84 1.34 -4.56 10.70
C GLY A 84 2.20 -4.08 9.53
N VAL A 85 1.77 -4.43 8.33
CA VAL A 85 2.27 -3.85 7.08
C VAL A 85 1.23 -2.84 6.61
N TYR A 86 1.69 -1.65 6.26
CA TYR A 86 0.83 -0.50 5.99
C TYR A 86 0.80 -0.20 4.52
N PHE A 87 -0.38 0.06 3.99
CA PHE A 87 -0.60 0.41 2.60
C PHE A 87 -1.55 1.61 2.49
N ALA A 88 -1.53 2.26 1.34
CA ALA A 88 -2.49 3.30 0.99
C ALA A 88 -2.99 3.12 -0.43
N ASP A 89 -4.25 3.46 -0.66
CA ASP A 89 -4.81 3.65 -2.00
C ASP A 89 -4.34 4.98 -2.64
N MET A 90 -3.78 5.89 -1.82
CA MET A 90 -3.25 7.18 -2.27
C MET A 90 -1.73 7.18 -2.45
N PHE A 91 -1.24 7.45 -3.66
CA PHE A 91 0.19 7.56 -3.95
C PHE A 91 0.88 8.61 -3.06
N THR A 92 0.31 9.81 -2.92
CA THR A 92 0.88 10.88 -2.07
C THR A 92 1.00 10.47 -0.60
N LYS A 93 0.05 9.69 -0.08
CA LYS A 93 0.08 9.25 1.32
C LYS A 93 1.30 8.36 1.56
N SER A 94 1.52 7.37 0.70
CA SER A 94 2.68 6.49 0.79
C SER A 94 3.98 7.22 0.44
N GLN A 95 3.96 8.18 -0.47
CA GLN A 95 5.14 8.98 -0.83
C GLN A 95 5.73 9.74 0.38
N GLY A 96 4.91 10.16 1.34
CA GLY A 96 5.36 10.78 2.59
C GLY A 96 6.30 9.91 3.43
N TYR A 97 6.28 8.59 3.25
CA TYR A 97 7.17 7.63 3.91
C TYR A 97 8.42 7.28 3.07
N SER A 98 8.52 7.79 1.84
CA SER A 98 9.64 7.53 0.93
C SER A 98 10.75 8.57 1.07
N SER A 99 11.96 8.09 1.36
CA SER A 99 13.16 8.91 1.46
C SER A 99 14.03 8.80 0.21
N SER A 100 14.72 9.87 -0.15
CA SER A 100 15.69 9.86 -1.23
C SER A 100 16.87 8.95 -0.89
N GLY A 101 17.33 8.18 -1.87
CA GLY A 101 18.60 7.46 -1.83
C GLY A 101 19.78 8.39 -2.10
N ALA A 102 20.98 7.80 -2.15
CA ALA A 102 22.23 8.53 -2.34
C ALA A 102 22.27 9.39 -3.64
N PHE A 103 21.52 9.00 -4.67
CA PHE A 103 21.45 9.71 -5.95
C PHE A 103 20.11 10.45 -6.14
N GLY A 104 19.39 10.75 -5.04
CA GLY A 104 18.15 11.51 -5.08
C GLY A 104 16.91 10.73 -5.53
N GLN A 105 17.04 9.44 -5.87
CA GLN A 105 15.90 8.62 -6.26
C GLN A 105 15.05 8.19 -5.07
N LYS A 106 13.73 8.15 -5.25
CA LYS A 106 12.78 7.60 -4.28
C LYS A 106 12.19 6.31 -4.82
N PHE A 107 11.87 5.40 -3.91
CA PHE A 107 11.30 4.10 -4.25
C PHE A 107 9.92 3.94 -3.62
N MET A 108 9.04 3.26 -4.35
CA MET A 108 7.67 2.98 -3.99
C MET A 108 7.37 1.54 -4.40
N PHE A 109 6.67 0.81 -3.54
CA PHE A 109 6.13 -0.50 -3.89
C PHE A 109 4.65 -0.38 -4.19
N LEU A 110 4.20 -1.07 -5.23
CA LEU A 110 2.79 -1.35 -5.50
C LEU A 110 2.61 -2.86 -5.31
N SER A 111 1.80 -3.26 -4.34
CA SER A 111 1.62 -4.65 -3.96
C SER A 111 0.17 -5.08 -4.12
N GLU A 112 -0.04 -6.33 -4.52
CA GLU A 112 -1.32 -7.00 -4.36
C GLU A 112 -1.53 -7.35 -2.87
N VAL A 113 -2.67 -6.97 -2.32
CA VAL A 113 -3.00 -7.12 -0.91
C VAL A 113 -4.39 -7.74 -0.78
N SER A 114 -4.48 -8.93 -0.19
CA SER A 114 -5.76 -9.53 0.20
C SER A 114 -6.23 -8.92 1.51
N LEU A 115 -7.21 -8.03 1.43
CA LEU A 115 -7.75 -7.34 2.60
C LEU A 115 -8.79 -8.18 3.37
N GLY A 116 -9.42 -9.17 2.72
CA GLY A 116 -10.52 -9.95 3.27
C GLY A 116 -11.63 -9.08 3.88
N ALA A 117 -12.21 -9.58 4.97
CA ALA A 117 -13.12 -8.80 5.81
C ALA A 117 -12.38 -7.65 6.53
N VAL A 118 -12.77 -6.42 6.20
CA VAL A 118 -12.15 -5.19 6.71
C VAL A 118 -12.89 -4.69 7.95
N GLN A 119 -12.13 -4.18 8.93
CA GLN A 119 -12.65 -3.43 10.07
C GLN A 119 -12.31 -1.95 9.90
N ASP A 120 -13.34 -1.12 9.74
CA ASP A 120 -13.19 0.32 9.69
C ASP A 120 -12.97 0.89 11.10
N VAL A 121 -11.95 1.73 11.24
CA VAL A 121 -11.62 2.40 12.50
C VAL A 121 -11.43 3.88 12.25
N ARG A 122 -11.96 4.74 13.13
CA ARG A 122 -11.72 6.18 13.05
C ARG A 122 -10.37 6.49 13.68
N ILE A 123 -9.61 7.39 13.04
CA ILE A 123 -8.28 7.77 13.54
C ILE A 123 -8.34 8.33 14.97
N ARG A 124 -9.43 9.04 15.32
CA ARG A 124 -9.62 9.59 16.67
C ARG A 124 -9.66 8.49 17.74
N ASP A 125 -10.31 7.38 17.47
CA ASP A 125 -10.49 6.28 18.41
C ASP A 125 -9.14 5.60 18.75
N LEU A 126 -8.18 5.64 17.82
CA LEU A 126 -6.83 5.08 17.97
C LEU A 126 -5.93 5.92 18.88
N LEU A 127 -6.25 7.20 19.07
CA LEU A 127 -5.51 8.08 19.97
C LEU A 127 -5.90 7.80 21.43
N GLU A 128 -7.09 7.24 21.65
CA GLU A 128 -7.63 6.99 22.98
C GLU A 128 -7.32 5.58 23.47
N LYS A 129 -7.33 4.57 22.57
CA LYS A 129 -7.09 3.17 22.94
C LYS A 129 -6.33 2.42 21.84
N PRO A 130 -5.45 1.47 22.21
CA PRO A 130 -4.88 0.54 21.23
C PRO A 130 -6.00 -0.28 20.60
N TYR A 131 -6.04 -0.33 19.26
CA TYR A 131 -7.04 -1.12 18.55
C TYR A 131 -6.82 -2.62 18.80
N THR A 132 -7.90 -3.39 18.62
CA THR A 132 -7.86 -4.84 18.47
C THR A 132 -8.56 -5.20 17.16
N LEU A 133 -8.00 -6.16 16.42
CA LEU A 133 -8.64 -6.70 15.23
C LEU A 133 -9.66 -7.74 15.68
N ASP A 134 -10.91 -7.58 15.27
CA ASP A 134 -11.97 -8.53 15.60
C ASP A 134 -11.66 -9.90 14.98
N LYS A 135 -12.11 -10.98 15.63
CA LYS A 135 -11.71 -12.36 15.26
C LYS A 135 -12.10 -12.77 13.84
N ASP A 136 -13.14 -12.16 13.28
CA ASP A 136 -13.66 -12.39 11.93
C ASP A 136 -13.07 -11.45 10.87
N LYS A 137 -12.14 -10.57 11.28
CA LYS A 137 -11.55 -9.53 10.43
C LYS A 137 -10.11 -9.88 10.07
N HIS A 138 -9.70 -9.46 8.88
CA HIS A 138 -8.39 -9.75 8.30
C HIS A 138 -7.52 -8.50 8.23
N SER A 139 -8.13 -7.31 8.11
CA SER A 139 -7.42 -6.04 7.94
C SER A 139 -8.18 -4.87 8.57
N LEU A 140 -7.46 -3.75 8.74
CA LEU A 140 -7.99 -2.50 9.28
C LEU A 140 -7.93 -1.42 8.22
N LYS A 141 -8.98 -0.61 8.20
CA LYS A 141 -9.05 0.58 7.35
C LYS A 141 -9.27 1.81 8.20
N ALA A 142 -8.42 2.81 8.00
CA ALA A 142 -8.65 4.15 8.51
C ALA A 142 -9.86 4.76 7.78
N SER A 143 -10.98 4.91 8.47
CA SER A 143 -12.19 5.53 7.90
C SER A 143 -12.18 7.04 8.11
N HIS A 144 -12.99 7.75 7.32
CA HIS A 144 -13.23 9.20 7.44
C HIS A 144 -11.96 10.07 7.35
N THR A 145 -10.99 9.64 6.54
CA THR A 145 -9.85 10.50 6.18
C THR A 145 -10.31 11.60 5.22
N GLN A 146 -9.73 12.80 5.29
CA GLN A 146 -10.15 13.95 4.49
C GLN A 146 -10.13 13.72 2.97
N TYR A 147 -9.30 12.77 2.51
CA TYR A 147 -9.13 12.47 1.10
C TYR A 147 -9.04 10.96 0.91
N THR A 148 -10.07 10.40 0.29
CA THR A 148 -10.09 9.03 -0.23
C THR A 148 -10.50 9.08 -1.68
N PRO A 149 -9.93 8.25 -2.56
CA PRO A 149 -10.48 8.05 -3.89
C PRO A 149 -11.95 7.66 -3.78
N ASP A 150 -12.77 8.10 -4.73
CA ASP A 150 -14.18 7.71 -4.76
C ASP A 150 -14.26 6.17 -4.84
N PRO A 151 -14.88 5.48 -3.86
CA PRO A 151 -15.01 4.04 -3.90
C PRO A 151 -15.72 3.51 -5.16
N GLN A 152 -16.64 4.29 -5.74
CA GLN A 152 -17.34 3.93 -6.98
C GLN A 152 -16.46 4.06 -8.23
N SER A 153 -15.35 4.78 -8.09
CA SER A 153 -14.39 5.01 -9.16
C SER A 153 -13.30 3.96 -9.22
N SER A 154 -13.34 2.89 -8.42
CA SER A 154 -12.34 1.83 -8.52
C SER A 154 -12.53 0.97 -9.76
N VAL A 155 -11.44 0.61 -10.42
CA VAL A 155 -11.43 -0.34 -11.55
C VAL A 155 -10.85 -1.68 -11.12
N TYR A 156 -11.14 -2.72 -11.90
CA TYR A 156 -10.54 -4.04 -11.74
C TYR A 156 -9.53 -4.31 -12.86
N TRP A 157 -8.32 -4.73 -12.49
CA TRP A 157 -7.33 -5.21 -13.43
C TRP A 157 -6.88 -6.61 -13.02
N LYS A 158 -7.15 -7.61 -13.88
CA LYS A 158 -6.86 -9.03 -13.62
C LYS A 158 -7.33 -9.49 -12.22
N GLY A 159 -8.57 -9.14 -11.85
CA GLY A 159 -9.17 -9.50 -10.56
C GLY A 159 -8.73 -8.65 -9.35
N ARG A 160 -7.85 -7.67 -9.54
CA ARG A 160 -7.32 -6.79 -8.49
C ARG A 160 -7.97 -5.42 -8.58
N ARG A 161 -8.42 -4.88 -7.45
CA ARG A 161 -9.03 -3.55 -7.39
C ARG A 161 -7.97 -2.45 -7.23
N LEU A 162 -8.15 -1.34 -7.93
CA LEU A 162 -7.31 -0.14 -7.79
C LEU A 162 -8.13 1.13 -7.97
N SER A 163 -7.72 2.20 -7.29
CA SER A 163 -8.46 3.46 -7.22
C SER A 163 -8.14 4.40 -8.38
N ILE A 164 -8.56 4.04 -9.59
CA ILE A 164 -8.43 4.89 -10.78
C ILE A 164 -9.81 5.38 -11.22
N THR A 165 -10.13 6.65 -11.02
CA THR A 165 -11.30 7.27 -11.66
C THR A 165 -11.22 7.16 -13.19
N HIS A 166 -12.29 6.66 -13.82
CA HIS A 166 -12.50 6.86 -15.26
C HIS A 166 -12.51 8.37 -15.55
N LEU A 167 -11.78 8.79 -16.58
CA LEU A 167 -11.81 10.17 -17.09
C LEU A 167 -13.17 10.48 -17.72
#